data_AF-A0A959C1Z1-F1
#
_entry.id   AF-A0A959C1Z1-F1
#
_cell.length_a   1.000
_cell.length_b   1.000
_cell.length_c   1.000
_cell.angle_alpha   90.00
_cell.angle_beta   90.00
_cell.angle_gamma   90.00
#
_symmetry.space_group_name_H-M   'P 1'
#
loop_
_entity.id
_entity.type
_entity.pdbx_description
1 polymer ?
#
loop_
_entity_poly.entity_id
_entity_poly.type
_entity_poly.pdbx_seq_one_letter_code
_entity_poly.pdbx_strand_id
1 'polypeptide(L)'
;MNNLILYEPELESFESIDNFMDGLFSMQMPYLASGLLEKGLSPREIVGAVRRAVNACRVAGYNPRRHFYPVYTQYQGQLVRDCKLSAFGYGLVLLNGPDGSPIVAEFQARLVKGFMEGIK
;
A
#
# COMPACT_ATOMS: atom_id res chain seq x y z
N MET A 1 51.60 17.09 3.30
CA MET A 1 50.48 16.12 3.28
C MET A 1 49.42 16.67 2.34
N ASN A 2 49.28 16.07 1.15
CA ASN A 2 48.27 16.50 0.18
C ASN A 2 46.97 15.74 0.48
N ASN A 3 45.91 16.47 0.85
CA ASN A 3 44.56 15.94 0.86
C ASN A 3 44.00 16.01 -0.56
N LEU A 4 43.79 14.84 -1.16
CA LEU A 4 42.99 14.69 -2.37
C LEU A 4 41.53 14.52 -1.94
N ILE A 5 40.68 15.49 -2.26
CA ILE A 5 39.23 15.36 -2.08
C ILE A 5 38.67 14.95 -3.44
N LEU A 6 38.14 13.72 -3.53
CA LEU A 6 37.34 13.27 -4.66
C LEU A 6 35.91 13.77 -4.42
N TYR A 7 35.52 14.81 -5.14
CA TYR A 7 34.14 15.28 -5.20
C TYR A 7 33.53 14.76 -6.49
N GLU A 8 32.68 13.73 -6.37
CA GLU A 8 31.81 13.33 -7.48
C GLU A 8 30.61 14.28 -7.47
N PRO A 9 30.38 15.06 -8.55
CA PRO A 9 29.16 15.83 -8.67
C PRO A 9 28.03 14.84 -8.88
N GLU A 10 27.35 14.50 -7.79
CA GLU A 10 26.12 13.73 -7.82
C GLU A 10 25.15 14.44 -8.77
N LEU A 11 24.69 13.72 -9.81
CA LEU A 11 23.56 14.14 -10.63
C LEU A 11 22.29 14.04 -9.76
N GLU A 12 22.16 14.89 -8.74
CA GLU A 12 21.14 14.86 -7.67
C GLU A 12 19.72 15.26 -8.10
N SER A 13 19.44 15.45 -9.40
CA SER A 13 18.24 16.20 -9.79
C SER A 13 16.95 15.37 -9.92
N PHE A 14 17.01 14.04 -10.03
CA PHE A 14 15.82 13.20 -10.22
C PHE A 14 15.44 12.35 -8.99
N GLU A 15 16.43 11.75 -8.31
CA GLU A 15 16.15 10.92 -7.12
C GLU A 15 15.60 11.73 -5.94
N SER A 16 16.05 12.98 -5.78
CA SER A 16 15.57 13.87 -4.72
C SER A 16 14.07 14.21 -4.87
N ILE A 17 13.61 14.46 -6.10
CA ILE A 17 12.20 14.71 -6.40
C ILE A 17 11.37 13.44 -6.22
N ASP A 18 11.84 12.30 -6.73
CA ASP A 18 11.14 11.04 -6.57
C ASP A 18 10.96 10.64 -5.10
N ASN A 19 12.01 10.80 -4.28
CA ASN A 19 11.95 10.56 -2.85
C ASN A 19 10.99 11.51 -2.13
N PHE A 20 11.01 12.80 -2.50
CA PHE A 20 10.05 13.78 -1.98
C PHE A 20 8.60 13.39 -2.32
N MET A 21 8.36 12.97 -3.57
CA MET A 21 7.04 12.55 -4.02
C MET A 21 6.55 11.29 -3.29
N ASP A 22 7.43 10.30 -3.09
CA ASP A 22 7.10 9.11 -2.30
C ASP A 22 6.78 9.48 -0.84
N GLY A 23 7.53 10.41 -0.25
CA GLY A 23 7.24 10.99 1.05
C GLY A 23 5.85 11.62 1.11
N LEU A 24 5.54 12.50 0.15
CA LEU A 24 4.24 13.18 0.04
C LEU A 24 3.08 12.19 -0.12
N PHE A 25 3.22 11.17 -0.98
CA PHE A 25 2.21 10.14 -1.13
C PHE A 25 2.02 9.36 0.17
N SER A 26 3.12 8.98 0.84
CA SER A 26 3.04 8.22 2.10
C SER A 26 2.33 8.98 3.21
N MET A 27 2.39 10.33 3.23
CA MET A 27 1.65 11.15 4.18
C MET A 27 0.13 11.04 3.99
N GLN A 28 -0.34 10.71 2.79
CA GLN A 28 -1.75 10.52 2.44
C GLN A 28 -2.21 9.04 2.58
N MET A 29 -1.40 8.19 3.21
CA MET A 29 -1.69 6.77 3.42
C MET A 29 -1.95 6.47 4.90
N PRO A 30 -3.19 6.63 5.40
CA PRO A 30 -3.49 6.53 6.82
C PRO A 30 -3.67 5.08 7.30
N TYR A 31 -3.70 4.09 6.39
CA TYR A 31 -3.94 2.70 6.73
C TYR A 31 -2.66 1.88 6.70
N LEU A 32 -2.59 0.84 7.53
CA LEU A 32 -1.60 -0.23 7.44
C LEU A 32 -2.29 -1.52 7.01
N ALA A 33 -1.63 -2.31 6.17
CA ALA A 33 -2.13 -3.62 5.74
C ALA A 33 -2.27 -4.57 6.93
N SER A 34 -1.35 -4.50 7.91
CA SER A 34 -1.44 -5.23 9.17
C SER A 34 -2.71 -4.94 9.99
N GLY A 35 -3.38 -3.81 9.78
CA GLY A 35 -4.69 -3.53 10.41
C GLY A 35 -5.77 -4.55 10.01
N LEU A 36 -5.57 -5.32 8.93
CA LEU A 36 -6.46 -6.42 8.55
C LEU A 36 -6.32 -7.65 9.45
N LEU A 37 -5.27 -7.75 10.29
CA LEU A 37 -5.16 -8.77 11.33
C LEU A 37 -6.32 -8.66 12.32
N GLU A 38 -6.69 -7.43 12.70
CA GLU A 38 -7.84 -7.14 13.58
C GLU A 38 -9.18 -7.50 12.92
N LYS A 39 -9.19 -7.67 11.60
CA LYS A 39 -10.36 -8.12 10.81
C LYS A 39 -10.35 -9.62 10.55
N GLY A 40 -9.43 -10.36 11.17
CA GLY A 40 -9.38 -11.83 11.12
C GLY A 40 -8.62 -12.41 9.93
N LEU A 41 -7.92 -11.59 9.14
CA LEU A 41 -7.02 -12.11 8.09
C LEU A 41 -5.69 -12.54 8.70
N SER A 42 -5.10 -13.62 8.20
CA SER A 42 -3.75 -14.04 8.54
C SER A 42 -2.68 -13.21 7.80
N PRO A 43 -1.43 -13.13 8.31
CA PRO A 43 -0.34 -12.45 7.62
C PRO A 43 -0.13 -12.94 6.17
N ARG A 44 -0.27 -14.24 5.92
CA ARG A 44 -0.11 -14.83 4.58
C ARG A 44 -1.19 -14.34 3.62
N GLU A 45 -2.43 -14.25 4.09
CA GLU A 45 -3.55 -13.74 3.30
C GLU A 45 -3.40 -12.25 3.01
N ILE A 46 -2.94 -11.46 3.98
CA ILE A 46 -2.67 -10.03 3.79
C ILE A 46 -1.60 -9.82 2.71
N VAL A 47 -0.48 -10.55 2.78
CA VAL A 47 0.59 -10.45 1.75
C VAL A 47 0.06 -10.83 0.38
N GLY A 48 -0.76 -11.88 0.29
CA GLY A 48 -1.41 -12.29 -0.96
C GLY A 48 -2.34 -11.22 -1.51
N ALA A 49 -3.17 -10.62 -0.64
CA ALA A 49 -4.12 -9.57 -0.99
C ALA A 49 -3.42 -8.30 -1.47
N VAL A 50 -2.34 -7.87 -0.79
CA VAL A 50 -1.52 -6.72 -1.21
C VAL A 50 -0.92 -6.95 -2.60
N ARG A 51 -0.33 -8.12 -2.85
CA ARG A 51 0.24 -8.44 -4.18
C ARG A 51 -0.80 -8.39 -5.29
N ARG A 52 -1.98 -8.98 -5.07
CA ARG A 52 -3.09 -8.94 -6.04
C ARG A 52 -3.61 -7.52 -6.24
N ALA A 53 -3.78 -6.74 -5.18
CA ALA A 53 -4.24 -5.36 -5.23
C ALA A 53 -3.26 -4.44 -5.98
N VAL A 54 -1.94 -4.57 -5.76
CA VAL A 54 -0.92 -3.85 -6.52
C VAL A 54 -1.01 -4.18 -8.01
N ASN A 55 -1.20 -5.45 -8.34
CA ASN A 55 -1.35 -5.88 -9.73
C ASN A 55 -2.64 -5.32 -10.36
N ALA A 56 -3.78 -5.43 -9.67
CA ALA A 56 -5.06 -4.89 -10.13
C ALA A 56 -5.00 -3.37 -10.34
N CYS A 57 -4.39 -2.64 -9.39
CA CYS A 57 -4.13 -1.20 -9.50
C CYS A 57 -3.37 -0.86 -10.78
N ARG A 58 -2.27 -1.57 -11.05
CA ARG A 58 -1.44 -1.36 -12.24
C ARG A 58 -2.19 -1.67 -13.54
N VAL A 59 -2.89 -2.80 -13.59
CA VAL A 59 -3.67 -3.22 -14.77
C VAL A 59 -4.80 -2.24 -15.07
N ALA A 60 -5.41 -1.65 -14.05
CA ALA A 60 -6.44 -0.62 -14.19
C ALA A 60 -5.88 0.78 -14.55
N GLY A 61 -4.56 0.91 -14.77
CA GLY A 61 -3.92 2.16 -15.20
C GLY A 61 -3.61 3.16 -14.08
N TYR A 62 -3.78 2.77 -12.81
CA TYR A 62 -3.42 3.61 -11.68
C TYR A 62 -1.94 3.44 -11.32
N ASN A 63 -1.32 4.50 -10.79
CA ASN A 63 0.07 4.45 -10.31
C ASN A 63 0.12 3.83 -8.89
N PRO A 64 0.72 2.64 -8.71
CA PRO A 64 0.79 2.00 -7.40
C PRO A 64 1.55 2.81 -6.34
N ARG A 65 2.55 3.64 -6.72
CA ARG A 65 3.31 4.48 -5.78
C ARG A 65 2.43 5.44 -4.97
N ARG A 66 1.25 5.80 -5.51
CA ARG A 66 0.28 6.68 -4.83
C ARG A 66 -0.61 5.96 -3.82
N HIS A 67 -0.54 4.63 -3.77
CA HIS A 67 -1.52 3.80 -3.05
C HIS A 67 -0.92 2.72 -2.16
N PHE A 68 0.32 2.31 -2.44
CA PHE A 68 1.02 1.25 -1.74
C PHE A 68 2.45 1.71 -1.43
N TYR A 69 2.78 1.79 -0.14
CA TYR A 69 4.12 2.18 0.30
C TYR A 69 4.66 1.15 1.29
N PRO A 70 5.70 0.37 0.93
CA PRO A 70 6.26 -0.64 1.81
C PRO A 70 6.94 0.02 3.02
N VAL A 71 6.69 -0.51 4.21
CA VAL A 71 7.28 -0.01 5.45
C VAL A 71 7.68 -1.18 6.34
N TYR A 72 8.50 -0.88 7.35
CA TYR A 72 8.70 -1.78 8.46
C TYR A 72 7.95 -1.24 9.68
N THR A 73 7.13 -2.08 10.29
CA THR A 73 6.43 -1.78 11.54
C THR A 73 6.91 -2.72 12.63
N GLN A 74 6.56 -2.43 13.88
CA GLN A 74 6.82 -3.32 14.99
C GLN A 74 5.52 -4.03 15.39
N TYR A 75 5.58 -5.36 15.51
CA TYR A 75 4.49 -6.16 16.04
C TYR A 75 5.05 -7.12 17.08
N GLN A 76 4.53 -7.07 18.32
CA GLN A 76 4.98 -7.90 19.45
C GLN A 76 6.50 -7.90 19.66
N GLY A 77 7.14 -6.74 19.58
CA GLY A 77 8.59 -6.62 19.76
C GLY A 77 9.43 -6.96 18.53
N GLN A 78 8.83 -7.49 17.46
CA GLN A 78 9.53 -7.90 16.24
C GLN A 78 9.32 -6.90 15.10
N LEU A 79 10.35 -6.72 14.28
CA LEU A 79 10.26 -5.94 13.05
C LEU A 79 9.53 -6.76 11.98
N VAL A 80 8.45 -6.22 11.43
CA VAL A 80 7.62 -6.89 10.43
C VAL A 80 7.54 -6.03 9.17
N ARG A 81 7.57 -6.68 8.00
CA ARG A 81 7.29 -6.01 6.72
C ARG A 81 5.80 -5.77 6.61
N ASP A 82 5.43 -4.51 6.41
CA ASP A 82 4.06 -4.05 6.32
C ASP A 82 3.93 -3.10 5.11
N CYS A 83 2.72 -2.64 4.84
CA CYS A 83 2.43 -1.73 3.74
C CYS A 83 1.49 -0.64 4.21
N LYS A 84 1.91 0.62 4.08
CA LYS A 84 1.03 1.78 4.18
C LYS A 84 0.16 1.87 2.93
N LEU A 85 -1.11 2.19 3.13
CA LEU A 85 -2.12 2.19 2.09
C LEU A 85 -2.91 3.50 2.11
N SER A 86 -3.17 4.05 0.93
CA SER A 86 -4.21 5.08 0.79
C SER A 86 -5.59 4.45 0.95
N ALA A 87 -6.67 5.24 1.07
CA ALA A 87 -8.02 4.70 1.14
C ALA A 87 -8.36 3.80 -0.08
N PHE A 88 -7.95 4.23 -1.27
CA PHE A 88 -8.08 3.44 -2.50
C PHE A 88 -7.27 2.14 -2.44
N GLY A 89 -6.00 2.23 -2.01
CA GLY A 89 -5.14 1.06 -1.83
C GLY A 89 -5.74 0.06 -0.85
N TYR A 90 -6.22 0.53 0.31
CA TYR A 90 -6.85 -0.28 1.34
C TYR A 90 -8.11 -0.99 0.82
N GLY A 91 -8.98 -0.26 0.12
CA GLY A 91 -10.15 -0.85 -0.53
C GLY A 91 -9.78 -1.94 -1.53
N LEU A 92 -8.76 -1.72 -2.38
CA LEU A 92 -8.28 -2.74 -3.30
C LEU A 92 -7.70 -3.96 -2.58
N VAL A 93 -6.93 -3.78 -1.49
CA VAL A 93 -6.43 -4.90 -0.68
C VAL A 93 -7.59 -5.72 -0.13
N LEU A 94 -8.61 -5.07 0.43
CA LEU A 94 -9.77 -5.75 0.99
C LEU A 94 -10.57 -6.51 -0.08
N LEU A 95 -10.79 -5.89 -1.25
CA LEU A 95 -11.45 -6.54 -2.40
C LEU A 95 -10.71 -7.77 -2.91
N ASN A 96 -9.37 -7.74 -2.84
CA ASN A 96 -8.50 -8.82 -3.27
C ASN A 96 -8.10 -9.76 -2.12
N GLY A 97 -8.82 -9.72 -0.99
CA GLY A 97 -8.64 -10.63 0.13
C GLY A 97 -8.89 -12.11 -0.22
N PRO A 98 -8.72 -13.04 0.74
CA PRO A 98 -8.97 -14.46 0.51
C PRO A 98 -10.46 -14.75 0.29
N ASP A 99 -10.75 -15.74 -0.55
CA ASP A 99 -12.11 -16.20 -0.82
C ASP A 99 -12.75 -16.77 0.45
N GLY A 100 -14.04 -16.51 0.65
CA GLY A 100 -14.79 -16.99 1.81
C GLY A 100 -14.54 -16.21 3.11
N SER A 101 -13.69 -15.18 3.10
CA SER A 101 -13.53 -14.29 4.25
C SER A 101 -14.79 -13.43 4.47
N PRO A 102 -15.43 -13.47 5.66
CA PRO A 102 -16.64 -12.70 5.93
C PRO A 102 -16.47 -11.19 5.73
N ILE A 103 -15.32 -10.63 6.12
CA ILE A 103 -15.06 -9.19 5.95
C ILE A 103 -14.89 -8.79 4.48
N VAL A 104 -14.30 -9.68 3.67
CA VAL A 104 -14.16 -9.46 2.22
C VAL A 104 -15.54 -9.50 1.55
N ALA A 105 -16.33 -10.52 1.87
CA ALA A 105 -17.68 -10.68 1.32
C ALA A 105 -18.62 -9.52 1.71
N GLU A 106 -18.59 -9.09 2.97
CA GLU A 106 -19.35 -7.93 3.43
C GLU A 106 -18.94 -6.66 2.67
N PHE A 107 -17.63 -6.44 2.51
CA PHE A 107 -17.12 -5.27 1.80
C PHE A 107 -17.52 -5.28 0.32
N GLN A 108 -17.42 -6.43 -0.36
CA GLN A 108 -17.86 -6.60 -1.73
C GLN A 108 -19.36 -6.31 -1.88
N ALA A 109 -20.20 -6.87 -1.00
CA ALA A 109 -21.64 -6.64 -1.02
C ALA A 109 -21.98 -5.15 -0.82
N ARG A 110 -21.31 -4.48 0.13
CA ARG A 110 -21.48 -3.04 0.38
C ARG A 110 -21.06 -2.19 -0.81
N LEU A 111 -19.95 -2.52 -1.47
CA LEU A 111 -19.48 -1.81 -2.65
C LEU A 111 -20.46 -1.96 -3.82
N VAL A 112 -20.91 -3.18 -4.10
CA VAL A 112 -21.91 -3.43 -5.16
C VAL A 112 -23.20 -2.69 -4.86
N LYS A 113 -23.70 -2.76 -3.62
CA LYS A 113 -24.91 -2.03 -3.20
C LYS A 113 -24.74 -0.52 -3.40
N GLY A 114 -23.67 0.06 -2.89
CA GLY A 114 -23.42 1.50 -3.02
C GLY A 114 -23.21 1.96 -4.47
N PHE A 115 -22.54 1.15 -5.29
CA PHE A 115 -22.37 1.42 -6.72
C PHE A 115 -23.71 1.41 -7.46
N MET A 116 -24.55 0.39 -7.22
CA MET A 116 -25.86 0.29 -7.85
C MET A 116 -26.84 1.37 -7.37
N GLU A 117 -26.77 1.77 -6.10
CA GLU A 117 -27.59 2.85 -5.55
C GLU A 117 -27.17 4.24 -6.06
N GLY A 118 -25.89 4.42 -6.40
CA GLY A 118 -25.34 5.64 -6.98
C GLY A 118 -25.52 5.77 -8.51
N ILE A 119 -25.96 4.73 -9.20
CA ILE A 119 -26.33 4.74 -10.63
C ILE A 119 -27.85 4.93 -10.77
N LYS A 120 -28.41 5.92 -10.06
CA LYS A 120 -29.78 6.40 -10.28
C LYS A 120 -29.76 7.74 -10.99
#